data_AF-A0AAE3VUE1-F1
#
_entry.id   AF-A0AAE3VUE1-F1
#
_cell.length_a   1.000
_cell.length_b   1.000
_cell.length_c   1.000
_cell.angle_alpha   90.00
_cell.angle_beta   90.00
_cell.angle_gamma   90.00
#
_symmetry.space_group_name_H-M   'P 1'
#
loop_
_entity.id
_entity.type
_entity.pdbx_description
1 polymer ?
#
loop_
_entity_poly.entity_id
_entity_poly.type
_entity_poly.pdbx_seq_one_letter_code
_entity_poly.pdbx_strand_id
1 'polypeptide(L)'
;MNPFEAPRPFPGAPVLPWPERTPPPPLPPGTAGIAVRVRRARFDSPNFRRSRAIGLDDRPLWHGLDRAVVVTAPGEHLVEVRDETGAESVRRVRATAGEITEWHMWSPASYGRVPGMLVPAGSPRRRPGPGIWPILLAPALLAAGPLLLAPESRAGRIAMLIYMLLVMPLTILAYSRVKGVIDRRYRVAMSTEARAEPSDVMFLAHGDVPPGLAGAAHGVLLLTGDTTLEYTRDGREIAVRPVTDPHAWIRWPALRIDGADRPFAWHNWAYRLPPGPHELLVTPRPPAGAGDQARITTTPVRVRVDIRPGETTHLRLTVHATVTVVSAAPSPGAATSLTSFTATVEPAPQR
;
A
#
# COMPACT_ATOMS: atom_id res chain seq x y z
N MET A 1 2.49 15.14 28.07
CA MET A 1 2.33 13.99 27.17
C MET A 1 2.83 14.43 25.79
N ASN A 2 3.80 13.77 25.14
CA ASN A 2 3.75 13.75 23.67
C ASN A 2 3.63 12.28 23.25
N PRO A 3 2.48 11.67 23.54
CA PRO A 3 2.29 10.23 23.46
C PRO A 3 2.13 9.90 21.98
N PHE A 4 3.25 9.66 21.33
CA PHE A 4 3.40 8.73 20.23
C PHE A 4 2.07 8.29 19.62
N GLU A 5 1.50 9.14 18.75
CA GLU A 5 0.07 9.20 18.36
C GLU A 5 -0.67 7.87 18.52
N ALA A 6 -1.35 7.72 19.66
CA ALA A 6 -2.27 6.61 19.88
C ALA A 6 -3.25 6.52 18.70
N PRO A 7 -3.79 5.33 18.41
CA PRO A 7 -4.76 5.16 17.34
C PRO A 7 -5.91 6.15 17.51
N ARG A 8 -6.19 6.94 16.47
CA ARG A 8 -7.30 7.89 16.44
C ARG A 8 -8.32 7.41 15.41
N PRO A 9 -9.56 7.12 15.82
CA PRO A 9 -10.60 6.75 14.88
C PRO A 9 -10.98 7.93 14.00
N PHE A 10 -11.30 7.66 12.73
CA PHE A 10 -12.06 8.60 11.94
C PHE A 10 -13.48 8.73 12.48
N PRO A 11 -14.16 9.87 12.28
CA PRO A 11 -15.52 10.06 12.77
C PRO A 11 -16.46 8.93 12.34
N GLY A 12 -17.17 8.35 13.32
CA GLY A 12 -18.14 7.27 13.09
C GLY A 12 -17.55 5.86 12.86
N ALA A 13 -16.23 5.70 12.91
CA ALA A 13 -15.61 4.38 12.72
C ALA A 13 -15.81 3.47 13.96
N PRO A 14 -16.20 2.19 13.79
CA PRO A 14 -16.43 1.25 14.89
C PRO A 14 -15.09 0.68 15.41
N VAL A 15 -14.30 1.53 16.07
CA VAL A 15 -12.94 1.20 16.53
C VAL A 15 -12.87 1.21 18.05
N LEU A 16 -12.38 0.12 18.62
CA LEU A 16 -12.07 0.00 20.05
C LEU A 16 -10.58 0.29 20.27
N PRO A 17 -10.22 1.19 21.20
CA PRO A 17 -8.83 1.42 21.54
C PRO A 17 -8.23 0.16 22.19
N TRP A 18 -7.03 -0.24 21.77
CA TRP A 18 -6.33 -1.37 22.36
C TRP A 18 -4.86 -1.03 22.64
N PRO A 19 -4.58 -0.37 23.77
CA PRO A 19 -3.23 0.04 24.14
C PRO A 19 -2.24 -1.12 24.21
N GLU A 20 -0.97 -0.83 23.99
CA GLU A 20 0.09 -1.82 24.18
C GLU A 20 0.08 -2.37 25.63
N ARG A 21 0.23 -3.70 25.76
CA ARG A 21 0.30 -4.44 27.04
C ARG A 21 -1.01 -4.55 27.84
N THR A 22 -2.15 -4.18 27.27
CA THR A 22 -3.46 -4.52 27.87
C THR A 22 -4.04 -5.78 27.21
N PRO A 23 -4.90 -6.54 27.92
CA PRO A 23 -5.65 -7.63 27.30
C PRO A 23 -6.50 -7.11 26.11
N PRO A 24 -6.85 -7.98 25.15
CA PRO A 24 -7.76 -7.61 24.07
C PRO A 24 -9.08 -7.07 24.63
N PRO A 25 -9.62 -5.97 24.06
CA PRO A 25 -10.91 -5.46 24.48
C PRO A 25 -12.01 -6.48 24.15
N PRO A 26 -13.08 -6.57 24.97
CA PRO A 26 -14.20 -7.45 24.67
C PRO A 26 -14.90 -7.00 23.37
N LEU A 27 -15.31 -7.96 22.55
CA LEU A 27 -16.08 -7.72 21.34
C LEU A 27 -17.58 -7.75 21.64
N PRO A 28 -18.39 -6.89 20.99
CA PRO A 28 -19.85 -7.02 21.03
C PRO A 28 -20.31 -8.40 20.54
N PRO A 29 -21.40 -8.96 21.09
CA PRO A 29 -21.94 -10.25 20.64
C PRO A 29 -22.22 -10.27 19.13
N GLY A 30 -21.88 -11.39 18.47
CA GLY A 30 -22.11 -11.57 17.04
C GLY A 30 -21.14 -10.81 16.12
N THR A 31 -20.16 -10.10 16.67
CA THR A 31 -19.14 -9.37 15.90
C THR A 31 -17.79 -10.10 15.88
N ALA A 32 -16.91 -9.64 15.00
CA ALA A 32 -15.51 -10.05 14.93
C ALA A 32 -14.61 -8.82 15.05
N GLY A 33 -13.34 -9.03 15.38
CA GLY A 33 -12.34 -7.97 15.49
C GLY A 33 -11.19 -8.15 14.51
N ILE A 34 -10.73 -7.05 13.92
CA ILE A 34 -9.48 -7.01 13.14
C ILE A 34 -8.57 -5.95 13.77
N ALA A 35 -7.39 -6.36 14.21
CA ALA A 35 -6.41 -5.46 14.78
C ALA A 35 -5.19 -5.33 13.88
N VAL A 36 -4.87 -4.10 13.47
CA VAL A 36 -3.65 -3.81 12.72
C VAL A 36 -2.66 -3.10 13.63
N ARG A 37 -1.47 -3.67 13.80
CA ARG A 37 -0.41 -3.09 14.61
C ARG A 37 0.61 -2.38 13.73
N VAL A 38 0.66 -1.07 13.88
CA VAL A 38 1.65 -0.17 13.28
C VAL A 38 2.76 0.09 14.29
N ARG A 39 3.87 -0.68 14.20
CA ARG A 39 5.02 -0.51 15.09
C ARG A 39 5.98 0.56 14.57
N ARG A 40 6.59 1.30 15.49
CA ARG A 40 7.87 1.97 15.25
C ARG A 40 8.98 0.92 15.25
N ALA A 41 9.90 0.96 14.29
CA ALA A 41 11.15 0.21 14.45
C ALA A 41 12.01 0.85 15.54
N ARG A 42 12.75 0.02 16.28
CA ARG A 42 13.72 0.45 17.30
C ARG A 42 14.80 1.40 16.76
N PHE A 43 15.00 1.42 15.44
CA PHE A 43 15.96 2.27 14.72
C PHE A 43 15.29 3.23 13.72
N ASP A 44 13.95 3.31 13.70
CA ASP A 44 13.29 4.33 12.88
C ASP A 44 13.66 5.67 13.50
N SER A 45 14.36 6.50 12.73
CA SER A 45 14.78 7.81 13.21
C SER A 45 13.53 8.59 13.66
N PRO A 46 13.62 9.44 14.70
CA PRO A 46 12.50 10.24 15.18
C PRO A 46 11.83 11.11 14.10
N ASN A 47 12.52 11.33 12.98
CA ASN A 47 12.05 12.07 11.80
C ASN A 47 11.24 11.19 10.82
N PHE A 48 11.27 9.86 10.97
CA PHE A 48 10.46 8.89 10.21
C PHE A 48 9.15 8.56 10.94
N ARG A 49 8.50 9.56 11.55
CA ARG A 49 7.13 9.43 12.07
C ARG A 49 6.15 9.33 10.90
N ARG A 50 6.05 8.16 10.29
CA ARG A 50 5.00 7.88 9.33
C ARG A 50 3.77 7.42 10.09
N SER A 51 2.86 8.36 10.36
CA SER A 51 1.48 8.00 10.68
C SER A 51 0.92 7.21 9.51
N ARG A 52 0.18 6.15 9.79
CA ARG A 52 -0.54 5.37 8.77
C ARG A 52 -2.03 5.52 8.98
N ALA A 53 -2.78 5.45 7.91
CA ALA A 53 -4.22 5.27 7.96
C ALA A 53 -4.55 3.80 7.69
N ILE A 54 -5.48 3.26 8.47
CA ILE A 54 -6.00 1.91 8.33
C ILE A 54 -7.44 2.02 7.88
N GLY A 55 -7.79 1.22 6.88
CA GLY A 55 -9.15 1.08 6.39
C GLY A 55 -9.57 -0.37 6.24
N LEU A 56 -10.88 -0.56 6.14
CA LEU A 56 -11.53 -1.85 5.88
C LEU A 56 -12.58 -1.63 4.80
N ASP A 57 -12.61 -2.51 3.81
CA ASP A 57 -13.62 -2.53 2.76
C ASP A 57 -13.89 -1.13 2.17
N ASP A 58 -12.81 -0.50 1.72
CA ASP A 58 -12.81 0.80 1.04
C ASP A 58 -13.16 2.00 1.95
N ARG A 59 -13.14 1.84 3.27
CA ARG A 59 -13.44 2.93 4.23
C ARG A 59 -12.26 3.19 5.16
N PRO A 60 -11.87 4.47 5.37
CA PRO A 60 -10.91 4.81 6.41
C PRO A 60 -11.53 4.58 7.80
N LEU A 61 -10.76 4.03 8.73
CA LEU A 61 -11.26 3.67 10.07
C LEU A 61 -10.50 4.31 11.20
N TRP A 62 -9.17 4.27 11.16
CA TRP A 62 -8.33 4.99 12.12
C TRP A 62 -6.97 5.31 11.55
N HIS A 63 -6.25 6.20 12.21
CA HIS A 63 -4.88 6.55 11.84
C HIS A 63 -3.99 6.69 13.08
N GLY A 64 -2.68 6.69 12.86
CA GLY A 64 -1.67 6.86 13.90
C GLY A 64 -0.74 5.67 14.04
N LEU A 65 -0.33 5.38 15.26
CA LEU A 65 0.61 4.33 15.61
C LEU A 65 -0.03 3.35 16.60
N ASP A 66 0.69 2.25 16.88
CA ASP A 66 0.23 1.15 17.72
C ASP A 66 -0.90 0.33 17.08
N ARG A 67 -1.88 -0.15 17.85
CA ARG A 67 -2.98 -0.98 17.34
C ARG A 67 -4.33 -0.54 17.89
N ALA A 68 -5.34 -0.65 17.06
CA ALA A 68 -6.75 -0.55 17.44
C ALA A 68 -7.49 -1.78 16.91
N VAL A 69 -8.61 -2.13 17.53
CA VAL A 69 -9.49 -3.19 17.04
C VAL A 69 -10.61 -2.54 16.24
N VAL A 70 -10.69 -2.88 14.95
CA VAL A 70 -11.86 -2.60 14.13
C VAL A 70 -12.90 -3.67 14.42
N VAL A 71 -14.09 -3.25 14.85
CA VAL A 71 -15.24 -4.14 15.04
C VAL A 71 -15.96 -4.29 13.70
N THR A 72 -16.16 -5.52 13.27
CA THR A 72 -16.74 -5.85 11.97
C THR A 72 -17.70 -7.04 12.08
N ALA A 73 -18.47 -7.30 11.02
CA ALA A 73 -19.17 -8.56 10.87
C ALA A 73 -18.17 -9.73 10.71
N PRO A 74 -18.53 -10.97 11.07
CA PRO A 74 -17.74 -12.13 10.68
C PRO A 74 -17.75 -12.30 9.15
N GLY A 75 -16.61 -12.68 8.56
CA GLY A 75 -16.52 -12.85 7.11
C GLY A 75 -15.13 -12.55 6.52
N GLU A 76 -15.07 -12.44 5.19
CA GLU A 76 -13.87 -11.98 4.48
C GLU A 76 -13.93 -10.46 4.32
N HIS A 77 -12.82 -9.79 4.65
CA HIS A 77 -12.66 -8.36 4.53
C HIS A 77 -11.34 -8.01 3.86
N LEU A 78 -11.28 -6.82 3.26
CA LEU A 78 -10.05 -6.25 2.73
C LEU A 78 -9.55 -5.15 3.66
N VAL A 79 -8.43 -5.42 4.30
CA VAL A 79 -7.73 -4.47 5.16
C VAL A 79 -6.73 -3.70 4.33
N GLU A 80 -6.85 -2.38 4.32
CA GLU A 80 -5.95 -1.48 3.62
C GLU A 80 -5.14 -0.64 4.60
N VAL A 81 -3.85 -0.50 4.32
CA VAL A 81 -2.92 0.37 5.03
C VAL A 81 -2.41 1.43 4.06
N ARG A 82 -2.58 2.70 4.40
CA ARG A 82 -2.05 3.83 3.63
C ARG A 82 -1.00 4.61 4.39
N ASP A 83 -0.06 5.16 3.64
CA ASP A 83 0.86 6.19 4.10
C ASP A 83 0.71 7.47 3.25
N GLU A 84 1.65 8.40 3.41
CA GLU A 84 1.73 9.65 2.66
C GLU A 84 1.87 9.49 1.14
N THR A 85 2.14 8.28 0.65
CA THR A 85 2.35 7.98 -0.78
C THR A 85 1.17 7.24 -1.42
N GLY A 86 0.21 6.73 -0.64
CA GLY A 86 -0.95 5.99 -1.14
C GLY A 86 -1.18 4.67 -0.42
N ALA A 87 -1.74 3.69 -1.15
CA ALA A 87 -1.99 2.34 -0.66
C ALA A 87 -0.67 1.58 -0.50
N GLU A 88 -0.20 1.45 0.74
CA GLU A 88 1.06 0.80 1.08
C GLU A 88 0.90 -0.74 1.04
N SER A 89 -0.22 -1.24 1.55
CA SER A 89 -0.56 -2.67 1.54
C SER A 89 -2.07 -2.90 1.64
N VAL A 90 -2.59 -3.88 0.89
CA VAL A 90 -3.96 -4.40 1.05
C VAL A 90 -3.91 -5.91 1.25
N ARG A 91 -4.68 -6.44 2.20
CA ARG A 91 -4.77 -7.88 2.50
C ARG A 91 -6.19 -8.35 2.66
N ARG A 92 -6.45 -9.58 2.22
CA ARG A 92 -7.69 -10.27 2.57
C ARG A 92 -7.54 -10.92 3.94
N VAL A 93 -8.47 -10.60 4.83
CA VAL A 93 -8.51 -11.07 6.21
C VAL A 93 -9.84 -11.76 6.46
N ARG A 94 -9.78 -12.99 6.96
CA ARG A 94 -10.96 -13.69 7.47
C ARG A 94 -11.11 -13.35 8.95
N ALA A 95 -12.28 -12.84 9.32
CA ALA A 95 -12.66 -12.50 10.68
C ALA A 95 -13.70 -13.51 11.20
N THR A 96 -13.44 -14.10 12.36
CA THR A 96 -14.32 -15.09 13.00
C THR A 96 -15.11 -14.43 14.13
N ALA A 97 -16.38 -14.82 14.30
CA ALA A 97 -17.21 -14.30 15.37
C ALA A 97 -16.56 -14.54 16.75
N GLY A 98 -16.49 -13.49 17.57
CA GLY A 98 -15.89 -13.54 18.91
C GLY A 98 -14.36 -13.52 18.94
N GLU A 99 -13.68 -13.51 17.80
CA GLU A 99 -12.21 -13.51 17.71
C GLU A 99 -11.67 -12.17 17.22
N ILE A 100 -10.45 -11.83 17.67
CA ILE A 100 -9.68 -10.71 17.16
C ILE A 100 -8.52 -11.25 16.32
N THR A 101 -8.58 -11.05 15.01
CA THR A 101 -7.47 -11.40 14.11
C THR A 101 -6.43 -10.29 14.14
N GLU A 102 -5.22 -10.59 14.63
CA GLU A 102 -4.12 -9.63 14.70
C GLU A 102 -3.22 -9.66 13.47
N TRP A 103 -2.87 -8.47 12.97
CA TRP A 103 -1.96 -8.25 11.86
C TRP A 103 -0.91 -7.21 12.23
N HIS A 104 0.29 -7.34 11.68
CA HIS A 104 1.40 -6.44 11.89
C HIS A 104 1.75 -5.75 10.57
N MET A 105 1.91 -4.43 10.63
CA MET A 105 2.47 -3.67 9.52
C MET A 105 3.99 -3.67 9.63
N TRP A 106 4.66 -4.33 8.68
CA TRP A 106 6.12 -4.39 8.59
C TRP A 106 6.62 -3.44 7.52
N SER A 107 7.44 -2.46 7.91
CA SER A 107 8.24 -1.68 6.95
C SER A 107 9.56 -2.39 6.67
N PRO A 108 9.99 -2.53 5.42
CA PRO A 108 11.35 -2.93 5.11
C PRO A 108 12.34 -1.99 5.79
N ALA A 109 13.42 -2.53 6.38
CA ALA A 109 14.51 -1.72 6.89
C ALA A 109 15.41 -1.27 5.72
N SER A 110 14.89 -0.45 4.81
CA SER A 110 15.56 -0.06 3.57
C SER A 110 15.82 1.45 3.52
N TYR A 111 16.88 1.88 2.83
CA TYR A 111 17.06 3.29 2.47
C TYR A 111 16.03 3.68 1.40
N GLY A 112 15.31 4.77 1.61
CA GLY A 112 14.26 5.28 0.71
C GLY A 112 12.83 4.97 1.14
N ARG A 113 11.86 5.31 0.28
CA ARG A 113 10.43 5.02 0.51
C ARG A 113 10.09 3.66 -0.12
N VAL A 114 10.13 2.59 0.67
CA VAL A 114 9.64 1.27 0.25
C VAL A 114 8.30 1.01 0.92
N PRO A 115 7.25 0.64 0.17
CA PRO A 115 5.98 0.26 0.76
C PRO A 115 6.17 -0.91 1.73
N GLY A 116 5.65 -0.75 2.93
CA GLY A 116 5.48 -1.79 3.91
C GLY A 116 4.49 -2.85 3.50
N MET A 117 4.27 -3.79 4.41
CA MET A 117 3.45 -4.96 4.16
C MET A 117 2.71 -5.37 5.42
N LEU A 118 1.43 -5.67 5.24
CA LEU A 118 0.62 -6.22 6.31
C LEU A 118 0.82 -7.75 6.35
N VAL A 119 1.07 -8.29 7.54
CA VAL A 119 1.36 -9.71 7.79
C VAL A 119 0.64 -10.24 9.03
N PRO A 120 0.26 -11.53 9.12
CA PRO A 120 -0.39 -12.07 10.31
C PRO A 120 0.49 -11.97 11.56
N ALA A 121 -0.09 -11.66 12.72
CA ALA A 121 0.61 -11.75 13.99
C ALA A 121 0.95 -13.21 14.29
N GLY A 122 2.24 -13.53 14.38
CA GLY A 122 2.72 -14.91 14.51
C GLY A 122 3.23 -15.54 13.22
N SER A 123 3.33 -14.77 12.12
CA SER A 123 4.01 -15.26 10.91
C SER A 123 5.42 -15.81 11.24
N PRO A 124 5.79 -17.03 10.79
CA PRO A 124 7.09 -17.62 11.08
C PRO A 124 8.25 -16.89 10.36
N ARG A 125 7.92 -16.08 9.34
CA ARG A 125 8.93 -15.37 8.57
C ARG A 125 9.39 -14.13 9.31
N ARG A 126 10.69 -13.84 9.25
CA ARG A 126 11.27 -12.67 9.92
C ARG A 126 11.09 -11.44 9.04
N ARG A 127 10.85 -10.27 9.66
CA ARG A 127 10.85 -8.96 9.00
C ARG A 127 12.08 -8.84 8.08
N PRO A 128 11.94 -8.35 6.84
CA PRO A 128 13.08 -8.09 5.98
C PRO A 128 14.07 -7.16 6.70
N GLY A 129 15.19 -7.72 7.10
CA GLY A 129 16.25 -6.98 7.78
C GLY A 129 16.91 -5.99 6.83
N PRO A 130 17.74 -5.07 7.36
CA PRO A 130 18.44 -4.11 6.53
C PRO A 130 19.41 -4.78 5.56
N GLY A 131 19.84 -6.03 5.78
CA GLY A 131 20.59 -6.80 4.78
C GLY A 131 21.89 -6.15 4.31
N ILE A 132 22.51 -5.28 5.12
CA ILE A 132 23.43 -4.25 4.62
C ILE A 132 24.91 -4.47 4.94
N TRP A 133 25.29 -5.13 6.03
CA TRP A 133 26.70 -5.10 6.42
C TRP A 133 27.66 -5.75 5.41
N PRO A 134 27.41 -6.95 4.85
CA PRO A 134 28.37 -7.58 3.94
C PRO A 134 28.47 -6.90 2.57
N ILE A 135 27.36 -6.36 2.05
CA ILE A 135 27.27 -5.80 0.69
C ILE A 135 27.85 -4.38 0.64
N LEU A 136 27.75 -3.59 1.71
CA LEU A 136 28.46 -2.31 1.82
C LEU A 136 29.91 -2.48 2.28
N LEU A 137 30.24 -3.56 3.02
CA LEU A 137 31.64 -3.84 3.39
C LEU A 137 32.51 -4.15 2.17
N ALA A 138 32.03 -4.93 1.19
CA ALA A 138 32.85 -5.30 0.03
C ALA A 138 33.40 -4.10 -0.77
N PRO A 139 32.60 -3.09 -1.17
CA PRO A 139 33.12 -1.89 -1.81
C PRO A 139 33.93 -1.02 -0.84
N ALA A 140 33.58 -0.94 0.45
CA ALA A 140 34.39 -0.22 1.44
C ALA A 140 35.77 -0.85 1.66
N LEU A 141 35.87 -2.19 1.62
CA LEU A 141 37.11 -2.96 1.71
C LEU A 141 37.93 -2.87 0.42
N LEU A 142 37.28 -2.90 -0.75
CA LEU A 142 37.94 -2.66 -2.04
C LEU A 142 38.44 -1.20 -2.16
N ALA A 143 37.76 -0.24 -1.53
CA ALA A 143 38.20 1.16 -1.40
C ALA A 143 39.35 1.34 -0.40
N ALA A 144 39.42 0.49 0.63
CA ALA A 144 40.48 0.53 1.63
C ALA A 144 41.85 0.10 1.08
N GLY A 145 41.89 -0.77 0.06
CA GLY A 145 43.13 -1.23 -0.58
C GLY A 145 44.00 -0.07 -1.13
N PRO A 146 43.44 0.84 -1.97
CA PRO A 146 44.15 2.04 -2.42
C PRO A 146 44.48 3.04 -1.30
N LEU A 147 43.61 3.16 -0.29
CA LEU A 147 43.81 4.00 0.90
C LEU A 147 45.02 3.57 1.75
N LEU A 148 45.32 2.27 1.77
CA LEU A 148 46.50 1.70 2.42
C LEU A 148 47.79 1.87 1.60
N LEU A 149 47.70 2.21 0.31
CA LEU A 149 48.83 2.18 -0.61
C LEU A 149 49.37 3.55 -1.05
N ALA A 150 48.64 4.67 -0.93
CA ALA A 150 49.22 6.01 -1.15
C ALA A 150 48.30 7.20 -0.76
N PRO A 151 48.43 7.80 0.43
CA PRO A 151 47.70 9.04 0.77
C PRO A 151 48.48 10.34 0.45
N GLU A 152 49.76 10.28 0.10
CA GLU A 152 50.59 11.51 0.09
C GLU A 152 50.45 12.35 -1.20
N SER A 153 50.21 11.71 -2.35
CA SER A 153 50.14 12.44 -3.61
C SER A 153 48.78 13.12 -3.83
N ARG A 154 48.79 14.30 -4.47
CA ARG A 154 47.56 15.01 -4.90
C ARG A 154 46.72 14.14 -5.85
N ALA A 155 47.36 13.32 -6.67
CA ALA A 155 46.71 12.37 -7.56
C ALA A 155 45.95 11.27 -6.80
N GLY A 156 46.52 10.72 -5.71
CA GLY A 156 45.84 9.74 -4.86
C GLY A 156 44.59 10.30 -4.19
N ARG A 157 44.65 11.55 -3.71
CA ARG A 157 43.49 12.26 -3.14
C ARG A 157 42.38 12.52 -4.18
N ILE A 158 42.74 12.92 -5.40
CA ILE A 158 41.78 13.12 -6.49
C ILE A 158 41.13 11.80 -6.90
N ALA A 159 41.93 10.73 -7.04
CA ALA A 159 41.42 9.40 -7.35
C ALA A 159 40.45 8.87 -6.27
N MET A 160 40.73 9.13 -5.00
CA MET A 160 39.82 8.79 -3.89
C MET A 160 38.50 9.56 -3.97
N LEU A 161 38.55 10.85 -4.30
CA LEU A 161 37.35 11.67 -4.44
C LEU A 161 36.49 11.20 -5.62
N ILE A 162 37.12 10.92 -6.77
CA ILE A 162 36.48 10.36 -7.96
C ILE A 162 35.86 8.99 -7.65
N TYR A 163 36.59 8.14 -6.92
CA TYR A 163 36.09 6.84 -6.47
C TYR A 163 34.86 6.99 -5.57
N MET A 164 34.91 7.86 -4.56
CA MET A 164 33.75 8.10 -3.69
C MET A 164 32.56 8.66 -4.47
N LEU A 165 32.80 9.56 -5.44
CA LEU A 165 31.75 10.17 -6.26
C LEU A 165 31.14 9.22 -7.29
N LEU A 166 31.87 8.21 -7.79
CA LEU A 166 31.36 7.26 -8.78
C LEU A 166 30.89 5.95 -8.15
N VAL A 167 31.70 5.35 -7.27
CA VAL A 167 31.46 4.02 -6.74
C VAL A 167 30.40 4.03 -5.65
N MET A 168 30.34 5.08 -4.81
CA MET A 168 29.32 5.15 -3.75
C MET A 168 27.89 5.23 -4.36
N PRO A 169 27.59 6.12 -5.33
CA PRO A 169 26.26 6.15 -5.95
C PRO A 169 25.92 4.87 -6.73
N LEU A 170 26.88 4.30 -7.46
CA LEU A 170 26.67 3.04 -8.19
C LEU A 170 26.39 1.87 -7.23
N THR A 171 27.10 1.80 -6.11
CA THR A 171 26.85 0.82 -5.05
C THR A 171 25.46 1.01 -4.44
N ILE A 172 25.07 2.25 -4.14
CA ILE A 172 23.73 2.57 -3.61
C ILE A 172 22.63 2.17 -4.62
N LEU A 173 22.84 2.43 -5.91
CA LEU A 173 21.91 2.08 -6.98
C LEU A 173 21.80 0.56 -7.20
N ALA A 174 22.93 -0.15 -7.23
CA ALA A 174 22.95 -1.60 -7.34
C ALA A 174 22.28 -2.25 -6.12
N TYR A 175 22.59 -1.75 -4.92
CA TYR A 175 21.97 -2.18 -3.68
C TYR A 175 20.46 -1.95 -3.68
N SER A 176 19.99 -0.76 -4.07
CA SER A 176 18.55 -0.45 -4.09
C SER A 176 17.79 -1.36 -5.06
N ARG A 177 18.38 -1.70 -6.22
CA ARG A 177 17.80 -2.67 -7.17
C ARG A 177 17.71 -4.07 -6.58
N VAL A 178 18.82 -4.60 -6.05
CA VAL A 178 18.86 -5.95 -5.46
C VAL A 178 17.89 -6.05 -4.28
N LYS A 179 17.90 -5.04 -3.39
CA LYS A 179 16.98 -4.98 -2.25
C LYS A 179 15.53 -4.89 -2.70
N GLY A 180 15.24 -4.12 -3.75
CA GLY A 180 13.91 -4.04 -4.35
C GLY A 180 13.40 -5.40 -4.84
N VAL A 181 14.25 -6.20 -5.48
CA VAL A 181 13.90 -7.57 -5.91
C VAL A 181 13.63 -8.49 -4.72
N ILE A 182 14.49 -8.44 -3.68
CA ILE A 182 14.30 -9.22 -2.46
C ILE A 182 12.99 -8.83 -1.76
N ASP A 183 12.72 -7.53 -1.63
CA ASP A 183 11.50 -7.01 -0.99
C ASP A 183 10.25 -7.35 -1.80
N ARG A 184 10.33 -7.36 -3.13
CA ARG A 184 9.23 -7.83 -4.00
C ARG A 184 8.97 -9.31 -3.78
N ARG A 185 10.00 -10.17 -3.87
CA ARG A 185 9.87 -11.63 -3.64
C ARG A 185 9.30 -11.94 -2.27
N TYR A 186 9.73 -11.20 -1.26
CA TYR A 186 9.22 -11.36 0.09
C TYR A 186 7.74 -10.97 0.21
N ARG A 187 7.32 -9.87 -0.43
CA ARG A 187 5.91 -9.44 -0.50
C ARG A 187 5.02 -10.44 -1.22
N VAL A 188 5.46 -10.96 -2.37
CA VAL A 188 4.79 -12.05 -3.10
C VAL A 188 4.63 -13.24 -2.15
N ALA A 189 5.72 -13.67 -1.52
CA ALA A 189 5.70 -14.84 -0.66
C ALA A 189 4.71 -14.69 0.50
N MET A 190 4.60 -13.49 1.10
CA MET A 190 3.69 -13.17 2.20
C MET A 190 2.25 -12.95 1.77
N SER A 191 1.98 -12.86 0.47
CA SER A 191 0.62 -12.87 -0.06
C SER A 191 0.14 -14.33 -0.07
N THR A 192 -0.62 -14.71 0.96
CA THR A 192 -1.21 -16.06 1.08
C THR A 192 -2.45 -16.21 0.21
N GLU A 193 -3.00 -15.10 -0.28
CA GLU A 193 -4.25 -15.06 -1.03
C GLU A 193 -4.17 -15.81 -2.36
N ALA A 194 -2.99 -15.78 -3.01
CA ALA A 194 -2.71 -16.52 -4.23
C ALA A 194 -2.56 -18.05 -4.04
N ARG A 195 -2.63 -18.56 -2.80
CA ARG A 195 -2.59 -20.02 -2.51
C ARG A 195 -3.96 -20.62 -2.20
N ALA A 196 -5.01 -19.81 -2.22
CA ALA A 196 -6.39 -20.29 -2.06
C ALA A 196 -6.82 -21.11 -3.28
N GLU A 197 -7.90 -21.90 -3.13
CA GLU A 197 -8.49 -22.62 -4.25
C GLU A 197 -8.83 -21.66 -5.40
N PRO A 198 -8.53 -22.05 -6.66
CA PRO A 198 -8.83 -21.22 -7.81
C PRO A 198 -10.33 -20.88 -7.90
N SER A 199 -10.64 -19.59 -7.96
CA SER A 199 -11.99 -19.07 -8.23
C SER A 199 -11.98 -18.17 -9.45
N ASP A 200 -13.16 -17.88 -10.00
CA ASP A 200 -13.27 -17.02 -11.19
C ASP A 200 -12.77 -15.59 -10.95
N VAL A 201 -12.78 -15.15 -9.69
CA VAL A 201 -12.23 -13.87 -9.26
C VAL A 201 -11.37 -14.08 -8.02
N MET A 202 -10.13 -13.62 -8.05
CA MET A 202 -9.17 -13.78 -6.95
C MET A 202 -8.46 -12.47 -6.65
N PHE A 203 -8.49 -12.04 -5.40
CA PHE A 203 -7.57 -11.02 -4.93
C PHE A 203 -6.20 -11.66 -4.69
N LEU A 204 -5.15 -11.11 -5.29
CA LEU A 204 -3.79 -11.63 -5.20
C LEU A 204 -2.87 -10.75 -4.34
N ALA A 205 -3.31 -9.54 -3.99
CA ALA A 205 -2.48 -8.52 -3.34
C ALA A 205 -1.19 -8.26 -4.14
N HIS A 206 -0.03 -8.77 -3.69
CA HIS A 206 1.24 -8.68 -4.40
C HIS A 206 1.66 -10.00 -5.06
N GLY A 207 0.83 -11.03 -4.99
CA GLY A 207 1.08 -12.35 -5.57
C GLY A 207 0.98 -12.36 -7.09
N ASP A 208 1.56 -13.41 -7.67
CA ASP A 208 1.42 -13.74 -9.09
C ASP A 208 0.17 -14.60 -9.32
N VAL A 209 -0.25 -14.71 -10.58
CA VAL A 209 -1.37 -15.57 -10.98
C VAL A 209 -1.03 -17.05 -10.68
N PRO A 210 -1.89 -17.79 -9.96
CA PRO A 210 -1.66 -19.20 -9.67
C PRO A 210 -1.55 -20.05 -10.95
N PRO A 211 -0.65 -21.05 -11.00
CA PRO A 211 -0.60 -22.00 -12.10
C PRO A 211 -1.94 -22.71 -12.28
N GLY A 212 -2.39 -22.86 -13.53
CA GLY A 212 -3.65 -23.51 -13.87
C GLY A 212 -4.90 -22.63 -13.69
N LEU A 213 -4.78 -21.38 -13.23
CA LEU A 213 -5.88 -20.42 -13.27
C LEU A 213 -6.21 -19.98 -14.72
N ALA A 214 -5.19 -19.94 -15.59
CA ALA A 214 -5.36 -19.90 -17.03
C ALA A 214 -5.26 -21.33 -17.59
N GLY A 215 -6.03 -21.64 -18.63
CA GLY A 215 -6.10 -23.00 -19.18
C GLY A 215 -6.71 -23.04 -20.58
N ALA A 216 -6.80 -24.22 -21.19
CA ALA A 216 -7.20 -24.32 -22.60
C ALA A 216 -8.56 -23.69 -22.94
N ALA A 217 -9.49 -23.62 -21.97
CA ALA A 217 -10.83 -23.07 -22.15
C ALA A 217 -10.99 -21.61 -21.68
N HIS A 218 -9.95 -20.97 -21.15
CA HIS A 218 -10.06 -19.66 -20.50
C HIS A 218 -8.71 -18.94 -20.41
N GLY A 219 -8.75 -17.61 -20.47
CA GLY A 219 -7.60 -16.79 -20.09
C GLY A 219 -7.80 -16.15 -18.73
N VAL A 220 -6.78 -15.42 -18.28
CA VAL A 220 -6.84 -14.63 -17.04
C VAL A 220 -6.53 -13.17 -17.34
N LEU A 221 -7.38 -12.27 -16.89
CA LEU A 221 -7.05 -10.85 -16.79
C LEU A 221 -6.40 -10.61 -15.42
N LEU A 222 -5.11 -10.24 -15.40
CA LEU A 222 -4.46 -9.71 -14.21
C LEU A 222 -4.60 -8.18 -14.21
N LEU A 223 -5.48 -7.67 -13.36
CA LEU A 223 -5.72 -6.25 -13.17
C LEU A 223 -4.97 -5.72 -11.95
N THR A 224 -4.12 -4.71 -12.12
CA THR A 224 -3.40 -4.06 -11.02
C THR A 224 -3.93 -2.65 -10.81
N GLY A 225 -4.50 -2.35 -9.64
CA GLY A 225 -4.94 -1.01 -9.27
C GLY A 225 -3.89 -0.20 -8.50
N ASP A 226 -3.75 1.08 -8.84
CA ASP A 226 -2.89 2.05 -8.14
C ASP A 226 -3.55 3.44 -8.11
N THR A 227 -3.05 4.34 -7.25
CA THR A 227 -3.57 5.71 -7.13
C THR A 227 -2.49 6.76 -6.87
N THR A 228 -2.58 7.86 -7.62
CA THR A 228 -1.90 9.11 -7.34
C THR A 228 -2.89 10.13 -6.78
N LEU A 229 -2.43 11.00 -5.89
CA LEU A 229 -3.26 12.02 -5.27
C LEU A 229 -2.50 13.33 -5.19
N GLU A 230 -3.06 14.36 -5.81
CA GLU A 230 -2.79 15.77 -5.57
C GLU A 230 -3.79 16.30 -4.56
N TYR A 231 -3.31 16.97 -3.52
CA TYR A 231 -4.16 17.38 -2.41
C TYR A 231 -3.94 18.86 -2.10
N THR A 232 -5.02 19.63 -2.15
CA THR A 232 -5.03 21.07 -1.86
C THR A 232 -5.91 21.34 -0.65
N ARG A 233 -5.39 22.13 0.29
CA ARG A 233 -6.09 22.56 1.52
C ARG A 233 -6.04 24.06 1.64
N ASP A 234 -7.21 24.69 1.78
CA ASP A 234 -7.32 26.15 1.94
C ASP A 234 -6.57 26.92 0.82
N GLY A 235 -6.65 26.41 -0.41
CA GLY A 235 -5.97 26.97 -1.58
C GLY A 235 -4.46 26.71 -1.66
N ARG A 236 -3.88 25.90 -0.76
CA ARG A 236 -2.46 25.54 -0.75
C ARG A 236 -2.27 24.07 -1.08
N GLU A 237 -1.36 23.79 -2.01
CA GLU A 237 -0.95 22.43 -2.30
C GLU A 237 -0.20 21.84 -1.10
N ILE A 238 -0.58 20.62 -0.71
CA ILE A 238 0.05 19.87 0.36
C ILE A 238 0.86 18.74 -0.28
N ALA A 239 2.18 18.89 -0.27
CA ALA A 239 3.10 17.95 -0.93
C ALA A 239 3.08 16.52 -0.34
N VAL A 240 2.61 16.36 0.90
CA VAL A 240 2.58 15.09 1.63
C VAL A 240 1.12 14.74 1.91
N ARG A 241 0.61 13.61 1.39
CA ARG A 241 -0.81 13.25 1.54
C ARG A 241 -1.17 13.17 3.03
N PRO A 242 -2.20 13.90 3.48
CA PRO A 242 -2.56 13.90 4.89
C PRO A 242 -3.29 12.61 5.24
N VAL A 243 -2.57 11.65 5.83
CA VAL A 243 -3.17 10.37 6.29
C VAL A 243 -4.22 10.55 7.39
N THR A 244 -4.28 11.73 8.00
CA THR A 244 -5.24 12.08 9.06
C THR A 244 -6.55 12.65 8.52
N ASP A 245 -6.61 12.97 7.23
CA ASP A 245 -7.81 13.53 6.60
C ASP A 245 -8.59 12.42 5.87
N PRO A 246 -9.86 12.17 6.21
CA PRO A 246 -10.66 11.15 5.53
C PRO A 246 -10.87 11.44 4.04
N HIS A 247 -10.84 12.70 3.60
CA HIS A 247 -10.96 13.08 2.19
C HIS A 247 -9.72 12.76 1.36
N ALA A 248 -8.57 12.53 2.00
CA ALA A 248 -7.40 11.96 1.32
C ALA A 248 -7.54 10.45 1.05
N TRP A 249 -8.60 9.81 1.60
CA TRP A 249 -8.92 8.41 1.31
C TRP A 249 -9.68 8.28 -0.02
N ILE A 250 -8.93 8.19 -1.11
CA ILE A 250 -9.49 7.87 -2.44
C ILE A 250 -10.07 6.46 -2.42
N ARG A 251 -11.34 6.34 -2.78
CA ARG A 251 -12.02 5.05 -2.82
C ARG A 251 -11.53 4.22 -4.01
N TRP A 252 -11.55 2.89 -3.88
CA TRP A 252 -11.31 1.97 -4.99
C TRP A 252 -12.28 2.31 -6.12
N PRO A 253 -11.91 2.31 -7.41
CA PRO A 253 -12.87 2.57 -8.46
C PRO A 253 -13.87 1.42 -8.56
N ALA A 254 -15.08 1.72 -9.03
CA ALA A 254 -16.03 0.67 -9.40
C ALA A 254 -15.56 0.02 -10.72
N LEU A 255 -15.63 -1.30 -10.79
CA LEU A 255 -15.24 -2.08 -11.96
C LEU A 255 -16.43 -2.87 -12.48
N ARG A 256 -16.68 -2.75 -13.78
CA ARG A 256 -17.57 -3.64 -14.53
C ARG A 256 -16.79 -4.33 -15.63
N ILE A 257 -17.03 -5.62 -15.83
CA ILE A 257 -16.49 -6.40 -16.95
C ILE A 257 -17.68 -6.97 -17.71
N ASP A 258 -17.81 -6.61 -19.00
CA ASP A 258 -18.94 -6.95 -19.87
C ASP A 258 -20.30 -6.57 -19.26
N GLY A 259 -20.32 -5.43 -18.58
CA GLY A 259 -21.52 -4.92 -17.91
C GLY A 259 -21.83 -5.54 -16.55
N ALA A 260 -21.13 -6.59 -16.10
CA ALA A 260 -21.31 -7.16 -14.75
C ALA A 260 -20.38 -6.49 -13.73
N ASP A 261 -20.91 -6.15 -12.55
CA ASP A 261 -20.10 -5.61 -11.45
C ASP A 261 -19.10 -6.66 -10.96
N ARG A 262 -17.85 -6.23 -10.74
CA ARG A 262 -16.77 -7.07 -10.24
C ARG A 262 -16.12 -6.44 -9.01
N PRO A 263 -15.73 -7.24 -8.01
CA PRO A 263 -15.01 -6.71 -6.86
C PRO A 263 -13.64 -6.21 -7.33
N PHE A 264 -13.23 -5.04 -6.83
CA PHE A 264 -11.92 -4.47 -7.13
C PHE A 264 -11.43 -3.61 -5.97
N ALA A 265 -10.13 -3.67 -5.75
CA ALA A 265 -9.39 -2.89 -4.77
C ALA A 265 -8.00 -2.60 -5.32
N TRP A 266 -7.21 -1.79 -4.62
CA TRP A 266 -5.81 -1.57 -5.01
C TRP A 266 -5.00 -2.88 -5.01
N HIS A 267 -3.94 -2.88 -5.82
CA HIS A 267 -3.09 -4.04 -6.13
C HIS A 267 -3.76 -5.08 -7.05
N ASN A 268 -3.26 -6.32 -7.01
CA ASN A 268 -3.49 -7.32 -8.04
C ASN A 268 -4.80 -8.09 -7.81
N TRP A 269 -5.60 -8.18 -8.87
CA TRP A 269 -6.78 -9.03 -8.99
C TRP A 269 -6.67 -9.88 -10.25
N ALA A 270 -6.99 -11.17 -10.14
CA ALA A 270 -7.12 -12.05 -11.29
C ALA A 270 -8.59 -12.35 -11.56
N TYR A 271 -9.00 -12.21 -12.82
CA TYR A 271 -10.33 -12.59 -13.32
C TYR A 271 -10.16 -13.66 -14.37
N ARG A 272 -10.71 -14.84 -14.13
CA ARG A 272 -10.82 -15.89 -15.13
C ARG A 272 -11.96 -15.55 -16.07
N LEU A 273 -11.66 -15.44 -17.36
CA LEU A 273 -12.60 -15.00 -18.39
C LEU A 273 -12.57 -15.99 -19.56
N PRO A 274 -13.70 -16.16 -20.27
CA PRO A 274 -13.69 -16.92 -21.52
C PRO A 274 -12.75 -16.25 -22.54
N PRO A 275 -12.24 -16.98 -23.54
CA PRO A 275 -11.43 -16.36 -24.59
C PRO A 275 -12.24 -15.39 -25.45
N GLY A 276 -11.62 -14.29 -25.86
CA GLY A 276 -12.19 -13.29 -26.75
C GLY A 276 -12.08 -11.85 -26.22
N PRO A 277 -12.77 -10.90 -26.88
CA PRO A 277 -12.77 -9.51 -26.49
C PRO A 277 -13.68 -9.26 -25.28
N HIS A 278 -13.18 -8.49 -24.32
CA HIS A 278 -13.91 -8.04 -23.14
C HIS A 278 -13.85 -6.52 -23.00
N GLU A 279 -14.93 -5.93 -22.49
CA GLU A 279 -14.98 -4.50 -22.19
C GLU A 279 -14.99 -4.27 -20.68
N LEU A 280 -13.98 -3.54 -20.20
CA LEU A 280 -13.91 -3.06 -18.83
C LEU A 280 -14.45 -1.64 -18.79
N LEU A 281 -15.32 -1.35 -17.82
CA LEU A 281 -15.69 0.01 -17.44
C LEU A 281 -15.18 0.28 -16.02
N VAL A 282 -14.31 1.28 -15.90
CA VAL A 282 -13.71 1.70 -14.64
C VAL A 282 -14.21 3.09 -14.28
N THR A 283 -14.87 3.22 -13.13
CA THR A 283 -15.45 4.48 -12.68
C THR A 283 -14.78 4.92 -11.38
N PRO A 284 -13.99 6.01 -11.38
CA PRO A 284 -13.47 6.61 -10.15
C PRO A 284 -14.58 6.93 -9.17
N ARG A 285 -14.31 6.78 -7.86
CA ARG A 285 -15.27 7.12 -6.81
C ARG A 285 -14.69 8.22 -5.92
N PRO A 286 -15.50 9.25 -5.57
CA PRO A 286 -15.08 10.29 -4.64
C PRO A 286 -14.85 9.71 -3.24
N PRO A 287 -14.09 10.40 -2.37
CA PRO A 287 -14.00 10.07 -0.95
C PRO A 287 -15.38 9.93 -0.31
N ALA A 288 -15.48 9.10 0.74
CA ALA A 288 -16.73 8.98 1.50
C ALA A 288 -17.08 10.31 2.16
N GLY A 289 -18.38 10.66 2.19
CA GLY A 289 -18.83 11.92 2.77
C GLY A 289 -18.63 13.16 1.90
N ALA A 290 -18.38 12.98 0.59
CA ALA A 290 -18.56 14.04 -0.39
C ALA A 290 -20.02 14.51 -0.36
N GLY A 291 -20.29 15.62 0.33
CA GLY A 291 -21.63 16.19 0.42
C GLY A 291 -22.09 16.80 -0.90
N ASP A 292 -23.38 17.10 -1.01
CA ASP A 292 -24.02 17.63 -2.22
C ASP A 292 -23.41 18.95 -2.74
N GLN A 293 -22.65 19.64 -1.89
CA GLN A 293 -21.98 20.91 -2.21
C GLN A 293 -20.61 20.73 -2.88
N ALA A 294 -20.01 19.54 -2.85
CA ALA A 294 -18.72 19.30 -3.46
C ALA A 294 -18.85 19.21 -4.99
N ARG A 295 -17.99 19.91 -5.72
CA ARG A 295 -17.89 19.73 -7.18
C ARG A 295 -17.18 18.42 -7.48
N ILE A 296 -17.92 17.43 -7.96
CA ILE A 296 -17.39 16.10 -8.30
C ILE A 296 -17.31 15.96 -9.82
N THR A 297 -16.10 15.75 -10.32
CA THR A 297 -15.82 15.53 -11.74
C THR A 297 -15.05 14.23 -11.92
N THR A 298 -15.72 13.17 -12.35
CA THR A 298 -15.08 11.88 -12.61
C THR A 298 -15.27 11.48 -14.06
N THR A 299 -14.20 11.02 -14.71
CA THR A 299 -14.27 10.51 -16.08
C THR A 299 -14.15 8.99 -16.06
N PRO A 300 -15.26 8.24 -16.29
CA PRO A 300 -15.18 6.79 -16.46
C PRO A 300 -14.36 6.44 -17.69
N VAL A 301 -13.62 5.33 -17.62
CA VAL A 301 -12.80 4.84 -18.73
C VAL A 301 -13.28 3.48 -19.17
N ARG A 302 -13.43 3.32 -20.49
CA ARG A 302 -13.68 2.03 -21.13
C ARG A 302 -12.39 1.50 -21.72
N VAL A 303 -12.05 0.26 -21.38
CA VAL A 303 -10.86 -0.43 -21.89
C VAL A 303 -11.30 -1.73 -22.52
N ARG A 304 -10.90 -1.96 -23.78
CA ARG A 304 -11.08 -3.25 -24.43
C ARG A 304 -9.82 -4.08 -24.24
N VAL A 305 -9.98 -5.33 -23.83
CA VAL A 305 -8.89 -6.29 -23.69
C VAL A 305 -9.26 -7.55 -24.47
N ASP A 306 -8.26 -8.19 -25.07
CA ASP A 306 -8.43 -9.49 -25.70
C ASP A 306 -7.85 -10.56 -24.78
N ILE A 307 -8.67 -11.55 -24.42
CA ILE A 307 -8.30 -12.63 -23.51
C ILE A 307 -8.04 -13.88 -24.34
N ARG A 308 -6.83 -14.41 -24.22
CA ARG A 308 -6.42 -15.61 -24.94
C ARG A 308 -6.48 -16.85 -24.06
N PRO A 309 -6.85 -18.01 -24.61
CA PRO A 309 -6.89 -19.24 -23.82
C PRO A 309 -5.49 -19.60 -23.32
N GLY A 310 -5.36 -19.97 -22.05
CA GLY A 310 -4.10 -20.38 -21.44
C GLY A 310 -3.12 -19.23 -21.14
N GLU A 311 -3.46 -17.99 -21.47
CA GLU A 311 -2.60 -16.83 -21.26
C GLU A 311 -3.11 -15.91 -20.13
N THR A 312 -2.19 -15.12 -19.58
CA THR A 312 -2.52 -14.03 -18.66
C THR A 312 -2.36 -12.70 -19.40
N THR A 313 -3.45 -11.94 -19.53
CA THR A 313 -3.44 -10.58 -20.05
C THR A 313 -3.27 -9.61 -18.88
N HIS A 314 -2.22 -8.79 -18.91
CA HIS A 314 -1.91 -7.86 -17.82
C HIS A 314 -2.38 -6.44 -18.14
N LEU A 315 -3.14 -5.84 -17.21
CA LEU A 315 -3.58 -4.45 -17.29
C LEU A 315 -3.31 -3.73 -15.97
N ARG A 316 -2.64 -2.58 -16.03
CA ARG A 316 -2.52 -1.67 -14.89
C ARG A 316 -3.50 -0.53 -15.04
N LEU A 317 -4.16 -0.17 -13.95
CA LEU A 317 -5.03 0.98 -13.83
C LEU A 317 -4.46 1.92 -12.78
N THR A 318 -4.11 3.14 -13.19
CA THR A 318 -3.71 4.20 -12.26
C THR A 318 -4.83 5.22 -12.16
N VAL A 319 -5.37 5.43 -10.97
CA VAL A 319 -6.34 6.50 -10.71
C VAL A 319 -5.58 7.75 -10.28
N HIS A 320 -5.66 8.81 -11.09
CA HIS A 320 -5.11 10.11 -10.76
C HIS A 320 -6.23 10.97 -10.16
N ALA A 321 -6.09 11.32 -8.89
CA ALA A 321 -7.08 12.08 -8.16
C ALA A 321 -6.54 13.45 -7.73
N THR A 322 -7.37 14.46 -7.82
CA THR A 322 -7.14 15.79 -7.23
C THR A 322 -8.25 16.07 -6.23
N VAL A 323 -7.87 16.34 -4.99
CA VAL A 323 -8.79 16.65 -3.88
C VAL A 323 -8.52 18.06 -3.40
N THR A 324 -9.57 18.87 -3.32
CA THR A 324 -9.52 20.19 -2.67
C THR A 324 -10.46 20.19 -1.47
N VAL A 325 -9.95 20.65 -0.34
CA VAL A 325 -10.73 20.84 0.89
C VAL A 325 -10.55 22.24 1.45
N VAL A 326 -11.50 22.62 2.30
CA VAL A 326 -11.38 23.77 3.20
C VAL A 326 -11.43 23.30 4.65
N SER A 327 -10.64 23.93 5.51
CA SER A 327 -10.61 23.66 6.94
C SER A 327 -11.65 24.49 7.67
N ALA A 328 -12.27 23.92 8.70
CA ALA A 328 -13.09 24.67 9.62
C ALA A 328 -12.27 25.66 10.49
N ALA A 329 -10.96 25.41 10.66
CA ALA A 329 -10.05 26.26 11.41
C ALA A 329 -8.59 26.14 10.90
N PRO A 330 -7.69 27.09 11.22
CA PRO A 330 -6.30 27.10 10.73
C PRO A 330 -5.39 25.97 11.26
N SER A 331 -5.87 25.14 12.18
CA SER A 331 -5.06 24.08 12.79
C SER A 331 -4.92 22.85 11.87
N PRO A 332 -3.76 22.17 11.81
CA PRO A 332 -3.55 20.99 10.96
C PRO A 332 -4.53 19.83 11.21
N GLY A 333 -5.07 19.71 12.41
CA GLY A 333 -6.07 18.69 12.77
C GLY A 333 -7.53 19.15 12.68
N ALA A 334 -7.80 20.36 12.16
CA ALA A 334 -9.17 20.84 11.99
C ALA A 334 -9.95 19.94 11.04
N ALA A 335 -11.24 19.76 11.32
CA ALA A 335 -12.15 19.10 10.41
C ALA A 335 -12.14 19.82 9.05
N THR A 336 -12.20 19.04 7.99
CA THR A 336 -12.15 19.51 6.60
C THR A 336 -13.43 19.16 5.88
N SER A 337 -13.83 20.05 4.97
CA SER A 337 -14.97 19.85 4.07
C SER A 337 -14.45 19.77 2.64
N LEU A 338 -14.87 18.72 1.91
CA LEU A 338 -14.54 18.54 0.51
C LEU A 338 -15.22 19.63 -0.33
N THR A 339 -14.44 20.36 -1.12
CA THR A 339 -14.96 21.39 -2.04
C THR A 339 -14.91 20.92 -3.50
N SER A 340 -13.87 20.18 -3.88
CA SER A 340 -13.80 19.57 -5.20
C SER A 340 -13.09 18.22 -5.19
N PHE A 341 -13.56 17.32 -6.03
CA PHE A 341 -12.89 16.08 -6.36
C PHE A 341 -12.88 15.88 -7.87
N THR A 342 -11.69 15.73 -8.44
CA THR A 342 -11.52 15.33 -9.83
C THR A 342 -10.75 14.02 -9.90
N ALA A 343 -11.17 13.09 -10.75
CA ALA A 343 -10.39 11.88 -10.99
C ALA A 343 -10.48 11.36 -12.42
N THR A 344 -9.34 10.88 -12.91
CA THR A 344 -9.19 10.19 -14.19
C THR A 344 -8.53 8.83 -13.98
N VAL A 345 -8.68 7.93 -14.96
CA VAL A 345 -8.05 6.62 -14.95
C VAL A 345 -7.12 6.51 -16.14
N GLU A 346 -5.89 6.09 -15.91
CA GLU A 346 -4.92 5.79 -16.96
C GLU A 346 -4.74 4.27 -17.04
N PRO A 347 -5.23 3.62 -18.12
CA PRO A 347 -4.95 2.23 -18.38
C PRO A 347 -3.60 2.09 -19.09
N ALA A 348 -2.74 1.20 -18.59
CA ALA A 348 -1.48 0.87 -19.22
C ALA A 348 -1.30 -0.65 -19.31
N PRO A 349 -0.95 -1.21 -20.48
CA PRO A 349 -0.51 -2.60 -20.55
C PRO A 349 0.76 -2.76 -19.72
N GLN A 350 0.80 -3.79 -18.87
CA GLN A 350 2.04 -4.16 -18.18
C GLN A 350 2.91 -4.95 -19.16
N ARG A 351 4.07 -4.38 -19.49
CA ARG A 351 5.08 -5.02 -20.35
C ARG A 351 5.87 -6.07 -19.60
#